data_AF-A0AAW5QC72-F1
#
_entry.id   AF-A0AAW5QC72-F1
#
_cell.length_a   1.000
_cell.length_b   1.000
_cell.length_c   1.000
_cell.angle_alpha   90.00
_cell.angle_beta   90.00
_cell.angle_gamma   90.00
#
_symmetry.space_group_name_H-M   'P 1'
#
loop_
_entity.id
_entity.type
_entity.pdbx_description
1 polymer ?
#
loop_
_entity_poly.entity_id
_entity_poly.type
_entity_poly.pdbx_seq_one_letter_code
_entity_poly.pdbx_strand_id
1 'polypeptide(L)'
;DRAQRVADRAEPLKKQRFVKITDQKVILDEASIQRARESAGYKGYVTNIAPAVMDGHAVVAAYHDLWKVEQSFRMAKADLRARPIFHRTRDAIEAHLTVVFAALAVARHLQDLTGMSIKKIVTTLRPLRTVTVAIGDHEMLVEPTIPDAARAVIDAINAG
;
A
#
# COMPACT_ATOMS: atom_id res chain seq x y z
N ASP A 1 34.01 -12.84 0.84
CA ASP A 1 34.61 -12.47 2.15
C ASP A 1 34.08 -13.30 3.31
N ARG A 2 32.80 -13.19 3.69
CA ARG A 2 32.29 -13.94 4.85
C ARG A 2 32.29 -15.47 4.70
N ALA A 3 31.90 -15.98 3.52
CA ALA A 3 31.91 -17.43 3.24
C ALA A 3 33.34 -18.03 3.27
N GLN A 4 34.34 -17.25 2.87
CA GLN A 4 35.75 -17.65 2.92
C GLN A 4 36.22 -17.84 4.37
N ARG A 5 35.90 -16.90 5.27
CA ARG A 5 36.25 -17.02 6.70
C ARG A 5 35.65 -18.24 7.39
N VAL A 6 34.48 -18.70 6.95
CA VAL A 6 33.86 -19.93 7.46
C VAL A 6 34.53 -21.18 6.91
N ALA A 7 34.92 -21.17 5.62
CA ALA A 7 35.75 -22.24 5.05
C ALA A 7 37.11 -22.34 5.75
N ASP A 8 37.71 -21.20 6.10
CA ASP A 8 38.99 -21.11 6.82
C ASP A 8 38.88 -21.41 8.33
N ARG A 9 37.68 -21.79 8.83
CA ARG A 9 37.37 -22.04 10.25
C ARG A 9 37.64 -20.87 11.20
N ALA A 10 37.70 -19.63 10.70
CA ALA A 10 37.88 -18.41 11.49
C ALA A 10 36.58 -17.92 12.17
N GLU A 11 35.43 -18.50 11.83
CA GLU A 11 34.11 -18.26 12.45
C GLU A 11 33.40 -19.61 12.71
N PRO A 12 32.47 -19.70 13.68
CA PRO A 12 31.77 -20.95 14.02
C PRO A 12 30.94 -21.50 12.84
N LEU A 13 30.94 -22.83 12.69
CA LEU A 13 30.27 -23.56 11.61
C LEU A 13 28.75 -23.40 11.69
N LYS A 14 28.23 -22.42 10.94
CA LYS A 14 26.80 -22.25 10.66
C LYS A 14 26.53 -22.52 9.18
N LYS A 15 25.31 -22.92 8.82
CA LYS A 15 24.87 -22.95 7.42
C LYS A 15 24.96 -21.53 6.85
N GLN A 16 26.06 -21.23 6.17
CA GLN A 16 26.27 -19.95 5.50
C GLN A 16 26.03 -20.11 4.00
N ARG A 17 25.49 -19.05 3.37
CA ARG A 17 25.29 -19.01 1.92
C ARG A 17 26.66 -19.14 1.24
N PHE A 18 26.75 -20.00 0.21
CA PHE A 18 27.97 -20.30 -0.55
C PHE A 18 29.04 -21.18 0.14
N VAL A 19 28.65 -21.95 1.16
CA VAL A 19 29.54 -22.92 1.83
C VAL A 19 28.94 -24.32 1.72
N LYS A 20 29.77 -25.30 1.33
CA LYS A 20 29.44 -26.73 1.34
C LYS A 20 30.17 -27.41 2.49
N ILE A 21 29.45 -28.27 3.20
CA ILE A 21 30.00 -29.13 4.25
C ILE A 21 29.93 -30.55 3.72
N THR A 22 31.10 -31.16 3.47
CA THR A 22 31.21 -32.54 2.94
C THR A 22 32.19 -33.28 3.83
N ASP A 23 31.76 -34.38 4.46
CA ASP A 23 32.57 -35.28 5.30
C ASP A 23 33.65 -34.57 6.14
N GLN A 24 33.19 -33.65 7.01
CA GLN A 24 34.00 -32.85 7.96
C GLN A 24 34.89 -31.74 7.34
N LYS A 25 34.84 -31.54 6.02
CA LYS A 25 35.48 -30.41 5.34
C LYS A 25 34.46 -29.34 4.98
N VAL A 26 34.86 -28.09 5.21
CA VAL A 26 34.06 -26.90 4.98
C VAL A 26 34.74 -26.19 3.82
N ILE A 27 34.11 -26.21 2.66
CA ILE A 27 34.68 -25.69 1.44
C ILE A 27 33.77 -24.61 0.87
N LEU A 28 34.38 -23.68 0.14
CA LEU A 28 33.64 -22.68 -0.61
C LEU A 28 32.88 -23.36 -1.75
N ASP A 29 31.61 -23.01 -1.93
CA ASP A 29 30.84 -23.46 -3.09
C ASP A 29 31.01 -22.49 -4.25
N GLU A 30 32.16 -22.59 -4.91
CA GLU A 30 32.53 -21.72 -6.03
C GLU A 30 31.46 -21.71 -7.15
N ALA A 31 30.81 -22.85 -7.39
CA ALA A 31 29.74 -22.96 -8.38
C ALA A 31 28.50 -22.12 -8.00
N SER A 32 28.10 -22.07 -6.72
CA SER A 32 26.99 -21.20 -6.32
C SER A 32 27.38 -19.73 -6.25
N ILE A 33 28.64 -19.41 -5.95
CA ILE A 33 29.16 -18.04 -6.05
C ILE A 33 29.13 -17.56 -7.48
N GLN A 34 29.60 -18.39 -8.41
CA GLN A 34 29.64 -18.05 -9.82
C GLN A 34 28.22 -17.83 -10.37
N ARG A 35 27.27 -18.72 -10.06
CA ARG A 35 25.84 -18.52 -10.42
C ARG A 35 25.26 -17.24 -9.82
N ALA A 36 25.59 -16.92 -8.57
CA ALA A 36 25.11 -15.68 -7.94
C ALA A 36 25.75 -14.42 -8.54
N ARG A 37 27.00 -14.50 -9.01
CA ARG A 37 27.67 -13.42 -9.76
C ARG A 37 27.04 -13.24 -11.13
N GLU A 38 26.78 -14.33 -11.85
CA GLU A 38 26.10 -14.30 -13.14
C GLU A 38 24.68 -13.76 -13.03
N SER A 39 24.00 -14.03 -11.91
CA SER A 39 22.65 -13.50 -11.64
C SER A 39 22.66 -12.10 -11.04
N ALA A 40 23.83 -11.53 -10.73
CA ALA A 40 23.91 -10.22 -10.10
C ALA A 40 23.48 -9.13 -11.10
N GLY A 41 22.57 -8.25 -10.65
CA GLY A 41 22.02 -7.18 -11.51
C GLY A 41 20.74 -7.57 -12.25
N TYR A 42 20.40 -8.86 -12.31
CA TYR A 42 19.12 -9.30 -12.87
C TYR A 42 18.00 -9.23 -11.81
N LYS A 43 16.89 -8.57 -12.16
CA LYS A 43 15.65 -8.60 -11.38
C LYS A 43 14.65 -9.52 -12.08
N GLY A 44 14.53 -10.75 -11.58
CA GLY A 44 13.55 -11.71 -12.06
C GLY A 44 12.19 -11.53 -11.40
N TYR A 45 11.12 -11.78 -12.15
CA TYR A 45 9.75 -11.86 -11.64
C TYR A 45 9.26 -13.29 -11.78
N VAL A 46 8.64 -13.82 -10.73
CA VAL A 46 8.03 -15.15 -10.72
C VAL A 46 6.54 -14.98 -10.57
N THR A 47 5.77 -15.57 -11.48
CA THR A 47 4.31 -15.51 -11.48
C THR A 47 3.73 -16.87 -11.83
N ASN A 48 2.54 -17.17 -11.33
CA ASN A 48 1.73 -18.33 -11.72
C ASN A 48 0.85 -18.04 -12.95
N ILE A 49 0.91 -16.83 -13.51
CA ILE A 49 0.17 -16.45 -14.71
C ILE A 49 0.84 -17.07 -15.94
N ALA A 50 0.06 -17.78 -16.77
CA ALA A 50 0.57 -18.38 -17.98
C ALA A 50 1.01 -17.31 -19.00
N PRO A 51 2.12 -17.50 -19.75
CA PRO A 51 2.60 -16.54 -20.75
C PRO A 51 1.59 -16.19 -21.85
N ALA A 52 0.66 -17.11 -22.16
CA ALA A 52 -0.42 -16.87 -23.12
C ALA A 52 -1.48 -15.87 -22.60
N VAL A 53 -1.57 -15.70 -21.28
CA VAL A 53 -2.50 -14.77 -20.62
C VAL A 53 -1.85 -13.41 -20.42
N MET A 54 -0.58 -13.39 -20.02
CA MET A 54 0.17 -12.16 -19.77
C MET A 54 1.64 -12.37 -20.10
N ASP A 55 2.17 -11.53 -20.99
CA ASP A 55 3.59 -11.58 -21.33
C ASP A 55 4.47 -11.02 -20.21
N GLY A 56 5.78 -11.23 -20.33
CA GLY A 56 6.74 -10.79 -19.32
C GLY A 56 6.72 -9.27 -19.09
N HIS A 57 6.52 -8.47 -20.14
CA HIS A 57 6.48 -7.01 -20.03
C HIS A 57 5.26 -6.54 -19.24
N ALA A 58 4.09 -7.11 -19.50
CA ALA A 58 2.85 -6.84 -18.78
C ALA A 58 2.95 -7.28 -17.32
N VAL A 59 3.59 -8.42 -17.02
CA VAL A 59 3.87 -8.84 -15.62
C VAL A 59 4.73 -7.80 -14.89
N VAL A 60 5.80 -7.32 -15.53
CA VAL A 60 6.67 -6.28 -14.95
C VAL A 60 5.90 -4.97 -14.74
N ALA A 61 5.06 -4.56 -15.70
CA ALA A 61 4.24 -3.36 -15.59
C ALA A 61 3.21 -3.47 -14.45
N ALA A 62 2.48 -4.59 -14.36
CA ALA A 62 1.52 -4.85 -13.30
C ALA A 62 2.19 -4.86 -11.91
N TYR A 63 3.40 -5.43 -11.81
CA TYR A 63 4.15 -5.38 -10.56
C TYR A 63 4.61 -3.96 -10.21
N HIS A 64 4.99 -3.14 -11.20
CA HIS A 64 5.28 -1.73 -10.93
C HIS A 64 4.05 -1.04 -10.35
N ASP A 65 2.87 -1.26 -10.92
CA ASP A 65 1.59 -0.71 -10.47
C ASP A 65 1.19 -1.06 -9.03
N LEU A 66 1.85 -2.04 -8.40
CA LEU A 66 1.69 -2.33 -6.97
C LEU A 66 2.00 -1.10 -6.09
N TRP A 67 2.78 -0.15 -6.59
CA TRP A 67 3.00 1.15 -5.91
C TRP A 67 1.69 1.92 -5.66
N LYS A 68 0.67 1.77 -6.53
CA LYS A 68 -0.65 2.40 -6.37
C LYS A 68 -1.35 1.86 -5.13
N VAL A 69 -1.15 0.58 -4.83
CA VAL A 69 -1.65 -0.08 -3.62
C VAL A 69 -0.96 0.50 -2.39
N GLU A 70 0.37 0.64 -2.41
CA GLU A 70 1.11 1.27 -1.31
C GLU A 70 0.71 2.74 -1.09
N GLN A 71 0.50 3.50 -2.18
CA GLN A 71 0.01 4.87 -2.12
C GLN A 71 -1.37 4.92 -1.44
N SER A 72 -2.28 4.03 -1.84
CA SER A 72 -3.63 3.94 -1.26
C SER A 72 -3.58 3.60 0.23
N PHE A 73 -2.72 2.66 0.64
CA PHE A 73 -2.52 2.33 2.06
C PHE A 73 -1.87 3.48 2.84
N ARG A 74 -0.96 4.24 2.23
CA ARG A 74 -0.34 5.41 2.87
C ARG A 74 -1.37 6.52 3.10
N MET A 75 -2.20 6.80 2.09
CA MET A 75 -3.29 7.77 2.21
C MET A 75 -4.35 7.34 3.23
N ALA A 76 -4.75 6.07 3.23
CA ALA A 76 -5.69 5.55 4.23
C ALA A 76 -5.16 5.77 5.66
N LYS A 77 -3.86 5.51 5.89
CA LYS A 77 -3.23 5.69 7.21
C LYS A 77 -3.12 7.15 7.66
N ALA A 78 -2.90 8.09 6.73
CA ALA A 78 -2.67 9.51 7.05
C ALA A 78 -3.97 10.33 6.97
N ASP A 79 -4.65 10.30 5.83
CA ASP A 79 -5.78 11.17 5.52
C ASP A 79 -7.10 10.64 6.08
N LEU A 80 -7.28 9.31 6.09
CA LEU A 80 -8.47 8.65 6.65
C LEU A 80 -8.28 8.16 8.11
N ARG A 81 -7.13 8.46 8.73
CA ARG A 81 -6.76 8.02 10.09
C ARG A 81 -6.98 6.52 10.33
N ALA A 82 -6.80 5.69 9.31
CA ALA A 82 -7.13 4.27 9.33
C ALA A 82 -6.29 3.38 10.26
N ARG A 83 -5.49 3.92 11.18
CA ARG A 83 -4.68 3.10 12.09
C ARG A 83 -5.56 2.61 13.24
N PRO A 84 -5.94 1.32 13.32
CA PRO A 84 -6.61 0.79 14.50
C PRO A 84 -5.55 0.61 15.58
N ILE A 85 -5.29 1.67 16.35
CA ILE A 85 -4.28 1.62 17.43
C ILE A 85 -4.91 1.04 18.71
N PHE A 86 -6.24 1.11 18.85
CA PHE A 86 -6.94 0.84 20.11
C PHE A 86 -8.00 -0.27 20.04
N HIS A 87 -8.18 -0.94 18.89
CA HIS A 87 -9.15 -2.02 18.74
C HIS A 87 -8.49 -3.37 19.07
N ARG A 88 -9.08 -4.13 19.99
CA ARG A 88 -8.56 -5.44 20.43
C ARG A 88 -9.51 -6.60 20.12
N THR A 89 -10.80 -6.32 19.95
CA THR A 89 -11.80 -7.33 19.59
C THR A 89 -11.87 -7.49 18.08
N ARG A 90 -12.12 -8.72 17.62
CA ARG A 90 -12.23 -9.04 16.19
C ARG A 90 -13.26 -8.16 15.49
N ASP A 91 -14.45 -8.02 16.07
CA ASP A 91 -15.55 -7.24 15.49
C ASP A 91 -15.18 -5.77 15.29
N ALA A 92 -14.48 -5.16 16.25
CA ALA A 92 -14.06 -3.77 16.13
C ALA A 92 -12.98 -3.58 15.05
N ILE A 93 -12.10 -4.58 14.87
CA ILE A 93 -11.11 -4.59 13.78
C ILE A 93 -11.82 -4.70 12.42
N GLU A 94 -12.77 -5.63 12.29
CA GLU A 94 -13.53 -5.84 11.06
C GLU A 94 -14.37 -4.61 10.68
N ALA A 95 -15.06 -4.00 11.64
CA ALA A 95 -15.82 -2.77 11.43
C ALA A 95 -14.90 -1.62 10.97
N HIS A 96 -13.78 -1.40 11.65
CA HIS A 96 -12.83 -0.34 11.29
C HIS A 96 -12.24 -0.56 9.90
N LEU A 97 -11.82 -1.78 9.57
CA LEU A 97 -11.31 -2.10 8.22
C LEU A 97 -12.39 -1.86 7.17
N THR A 98 -13.62 -2.29 7.41
CA THR A 98 -14.75 -2.10 6.49
C THR A 98 -14.99 -0.62 6.20
N VAL A 99 -15.06 0.21 7.24
CA VAL A 99 -15.24 1.67 7.09
C VAL A 99 -14.07 2.31 6.34
N VAL A 100 -12.83 1.90 6.65
CA VAL A 100 -11.63 2.41 5.96
C VAL A 100 -11.64 2.05 4.48
N PHE A 101 -11.94 0.79 4.13
CA PHE A 101 -11.97 0.34 2.75
C PHE A 101 -13.09 1.03 1.97
N ALA A 102 -14.29 1.18 2.56
CA ALA A 102 -15.39 1.93 1.96
C ALA A 102 -14.99 3.40 1.72
N ALA A 103 -14.40 4.07 2.72
CA ALA A 103 -13.94 5.45 2.60
C ALA A 103 -12.86 5.61 1.51
N LEU A 104 -11.94 4.64 1.39
CA LEU A 104 -10.91 4.64 0.35
C LEU A 104 -11.53 4.44 -1.04
N ALA A 105 -12.49 3.53 -1.20
CA ALA A 105 -13.19 3.31 -2.45
C ALA A 105 -13.93 4.56 -2.92
N VAL A 106 -14.69 5.21 -2.02
CA VAL A 106 -15.36 6.49 -2.30
C VAL A 106 -14.35 7.56 -2.67
N ALA A 107 -13.28 7.72 -1.91
CA ALA A 107 -12.25 8.71 -2.19
C ALA A 107 -11.59 8.49 -3.55
N ARG A 108 -11.34 7.24 -3.94
CA ARG A 108 -10.74 6.93 -5.23
C ARG A 108 -11.70 7.21 -6.39
N HIS A 109 -12.96 6.83 -6.24
CA HIS A 109 -14.00 7.15 -7.21
C HIS A 109 -14.13 8.67 -7.44
N LEU A 110 -14.14 9.47 -6.36
CA LEU A 110 -14.16 10.93 -6.48
C LEU A 110 -12.90 11.50 -7.13
N GLN A 111 -11.74 10.90 -6.88
CA GLN A 111 -10.50 11.28 -7.55
C GLN A 111 -10.57 11.00 -9.06
N ASP A 112 -11.12 9.86 -9.46
CA ASP A 112 -11.23 9.50 -10.87
C ASP A 112 -12.26 10.39 -11.60
N LEU A 113 -13.36 10.77 -10.94
CA LEU A 113 -14.37 11.70 -11.49
C LEU A 113 -13.86 13.15 -11.61
N THR A 114 -13.16 13.65 -10.58
CA THR A 114 -12.81 15.07 -10.48
C THR A 114 -11.40 15.40 -10.95
N GLY A 115 -10.54 14.39 -11.10
CA GLY A 115 -9.09 14.55 -11.31
C GLY A 115 -8.34 15.16 -10.11
N MET A 116 -9.03 15.48 -9.01
CA MET A 116 -8.41 16.07 -7.83
C MET A 116 -7.68 15.03 -6.98
N SER A 117 -6.68 15.47 -6.22
CA SER A 117 -6.08 14.60 -5.20
C SER A 117 -7.08 14.34 -4.07
N ILE A 118 -7.09 13.13 -3.52
CA ILE A 118 -7.96 12.75 -2.38
C ILE A 118 -7.81 13.73 -1.22
N LYS A 119 -6.59 14.20 -0.92
CA LYS A 119 -6.35 15.22 0.11
C LYS A 119 -7.13 16.51 -0.18
N LYS A 120 -7.09 17.00 -1.43
CA LYS A 120 -7.82 18.20 -1.85
C LYS A 120 -9.33 17.98 -1.71
N ILE A 121 -9.84 16.84 -2.16
CA ILE A 121 -11.26 16.46 -2.02
C ILE A 121 -11.68 16.48 -0.54
N VAL A 122 -10.94 15.79 0.32
CA VAL A 122 -11.22 15.74 1.77
C VAL A 122 -11.18 17.14 2.39
N THR A 123 -10.17 17.96 2.07
CA THR A 123 -10.06 19.32 2.60
C THR A 123 -11.18 20.24 2.10
N THR A 124 -11.58 20.12 0.83
CA THR A 124 -12.66 20.90 0.22
C THR A 124 -14.03 20.54 0.79
N LEU A 125 -14.31 19.26 1.02
CA LEU A 125 -15.61 18.80 1.51
C LEU A 125 -15.73 18.84 3.05
N ARG A 126 -14.63 18.76 3.79
CA ARG A 126 -14.62 18.74 5.28
C ARG A 126 -15.42 19.86 5.97
N PRO A 127 -15.46 21.11 5.45
CA PRO A 127 -16.24 22.19 6.05
C PRO A 127 -17.75 22.08 5.83
N LEU A 128 -18.21 21.26 4.87
CA LEU A 128 -19.64 21.06 4.62
C LEU A 128 -20.24 20.26 5.76
N ARG A 129 -20.89 20.96 6.70
CA ARG A 129 -21.55 20.37 7.85
C ARG A 129 -22.86 21.11 8.08
N THR A 130 -23.94 20.36 8.16
CA THR A 130 -25.22 20.87 8.64
C THR A 130 -25.18 20.89 10.16
N VAL A 131 -25.57 22.01 10.77
CA VAL A 131 -25.58 22.18 12.22
C VAL A 131 -26.97 22.60 12.68
N THR A 132 -27.46 21.93 13.73
CA THR A 132 -28.68 22.34 14.43
C THR A 132 -28.31 23.39 15.47
N VAL A 133 -28.91 24.57 15.37
CA VAL A 133 -28.72 25.68 16.31
C VAL A 133 -30.00 25.83 17.12
N ALA A 134 -29.89 25.75 18.45
CA ALA A 134 -30.99 26.02 19.36
C ALA A 134 -30.86 27.45 19.90
N ILE A 135 -31.93 28.26 19.78
CA ILE A 135 -32.03 29.61 20.34
C ILE A 135 -33.32 29.68 21.15
N GLY A 136 -33.21 29.59 22.48
CA GLY A 136 -34.36 29.42 23.36
C GLY A 136 -35.03 28.06 23.11
N ASP A 137 -36.35 28.06 22.94
CA ASP A 137 -37.15 26.85 22.66
C ASP A 137 -37.22 26.51 21.16
N HIS A 138 -36.51 27.25 20.31
CA HIS A 138 -36.52 27.04 18.86
C HIS A 138 -35.24 26.35 18.40
N GLU A 139 -35.40 25.21 17.73
CA GLU A 139 -34.34 24.55 16.97
C GLU A 139 -34.43 24.93 15.50
N MET A 140 -33.30 25.31 14.90
CA MET A 140 -33.19 25.59 13.47
C MET A 140 -32.02 24.82 12.87
N LEU A 141 -32.26 24.20 11.71
CA LEU A 141 -31.23 23.59 10.90
C LEU A 141 -30.53 24.66 10.06
N VAL A 142 -29.21 24.78 10.19
CA VAL A 142 -28.40 25.67 9.37
C VAL A 142 -27.66 24.85 8.32
N GLU A 143 -28.02 25.07 7.06
CA GLU A 143 -27.36 24.48 5.91
C GLU A 143 -25.95 25.08 5.72
N PRO A 144 -24.97 24.27 5.28
CA PRO A 144 -23.63 24.78 5.02
C PRO A 144 -23.62 25.67 3.79
N THR A 145 -22.88 26.77 3.85
CA THR A 145 -22.48 27.49 2.65
C THR A 145 -21.54 26.60 1.83
N ILE A 146 -21.89 26.33 0.57
CA ILE A 146 -21.12 25.47 -0.33
C ILE A 146 -20.21 26.36 -1.19
N PRO A 147 -18.87 26.34 -1.00
CA PRO A 147 -17.94 27.10 -1.85
C PRO A 147 -17.90 26.54 -3.28
N ASP A 148 -17.52 27.35 -4.26
CA ASP A 148 -17.45 26.95 -5.68
C ASP A 148 -16.62 25.69 -5.91
N ALA A 149 -15.49 25.57 -5.18
CA ALA A 149 -14.66 24.37 -5.26
C ALA A 149 -15.37 23.09 -4.79
N ALA A 150 -16.26 23.20 -3.80
CA ALA A 150 -17.08 22.09 -3.34
C ALA A 150 -18.26 21.83 -4.27
N ARG A 151 -18.84 22.89 -4.86
CA ARG A 151 -19.87 22.80 -5.89
C ARG A 151 -19.38 22.01 -7.09
N ALA A 152 -18.18 22.32 -7.59
CA ALA A 152 -17.57 21.60 -8.69
C ALA A 152 -17.40 20.08 -8.42
N VAL A 153 -17.10 19.70 -7.18
CA VAL A 153 -17.03 18.28 -6.79
C VAL A 153 -18.42 17.65 -6.78
N ILE A 154 -19.43 18.34 -6.24
CA ILE A 154 -20.82 17.86 -6.22
C ILE A 154 -21.37 17.69 -7.64
N ASP A 155 -21.11 18.66 -8.52
CA ASP A 155 -21.59 18.62 -9.90
C ASP A 155 -20.92 17.47 -10.68
N ALA A 156 -19.62 17.22 -10.45
CA ALA A 156 -18.92 16.08 -11.03
C ALA A 156 -19.49 14.73 -10.57
N ILE A 157 -20.00 14.64 -9.33
CA ILE A 157 -20.69 13.44 -8.83
C ILE A 157 -22.04 13.26 -9.52
N ASN A 158 -22.79 14.36 -9.71
CA ASN A 158 -24.13 14.31 -10.31
C ASN A 158 -24.11 14.12 -11.84
N ALA A 159 -22.98 14.38 -12.50
CA ALA A 159 -22.82 14.26 -13.94
C ALA A 159 -22.40 12.85 -14.39
N GLY A 160 -21.90 12.01 -13.48
CA GLY A 160 -21.51 10.62 -13.73
C GLY A 160 -22.64 9.64 -13.45
#